data_AF-A0A969H7G3-F1
#
_entry.id   AF-A0A969H7G3-F1
#
_cell.length_a   1.000
_cell.length_b   1.000
_cell.length_c   1.000
_cell.angle_alpha   90.00
_cell.angle_beta   90.00
_cell.angle_gamma   90.00
#
_symmetry.space_group_name_H-M   'P 1'
#
loop_
_entity.id
_entity.type
_entity.pdbx_description
1 polymer ?
#
loop_
_entity_poly.entity_id
_entity_poly.type
_entity_poly.pdbx_seq_one_letter_code
_entity_poly.pdbx_strand_id
1 'polypeptide(L)' 'MSPQAQEFTLGVEEEYQIIDPTTRELRPHGSQILANAQEMLGDTVQPEVYLSQIEIATKVCHTLAEVRSELSRLRG' A
#
# COMPACT_ATOMS: atom_id res chain seq x y z
N MET A 1 38.07 10.14 -10.36
CA MET A 1 36.74 10.53 -9.85
C MET A 1 35.89 9.28 -9.90
N SER A 2 35.50 8.74 -8.75
CA SER A 2 34.55 7.63 -8.72
C SER A 2 33.23 8.11 -9.33
N PRO A 3 32.52 7.30 -10.13
CA PRO A 3 31.19 7.68 -10.57
C PRO A 3 30.35 7.99 -9.33
N GLN A 4 29.64 9.13 -9.31
CA GLN A 4 28.61 9.35 -8.30
C GLN A 4 27.63 8.19 -8.46
N ALA A 5 27.67 7.24 -7.52
CA ALA A 5 26.67 6.20 -7.45
C ALA A 5 25.33 6.92 -7.35
N GLN A 6 24.47 6.74 -8.36
CA GLN A 6 23.10 7.24 -8.32
C GLN A 6 22.49 6.76 -7.01
N GLU A 7 22.03 7.69 -6.16
CA GLU A 7 21.50 7.34 -4.85
C GLU A 7 20.30 6.40 -5.05
N PHE A 8 20.38 5.20 -4.47
CA PHE A 8 19.32 4.22 -4.58
C PHE A 8 18.05 4.72 -3.89
N THR A 9 16.91 4.43 -4.50
CA THR A 9 15.60 4.75 -3.96
C THR A 9 14.80 3.50 -3.65
N LEU A 10 13.78 3.62 -2.83
CA LEU A 10 12.91 2.55 -2.36
C LEU A 10 11.44 2.92 -2.58
N GLY A 11 10.63 1.95 -2.99
CA GLY A 11 9.18 2.00 -2.94
C GLY A 11 8.68 0.70 -2.34
N VAL A 12 7.62 0.76 -1.53
CA VAL A 12 7.01 -0.42 -0.89
C VAL A 12 5.53 -0.44 -1.18
N GLU A 13 5.05 -1.62 -1.56
CA GLU A 13 3.64 -1.94 -1.71
C GLU A 13 3.22 -2.90 -0.58
N GLU A 14 2.04 -2.68 -0.01
CA GLU A 14 1.43 -3.61 0.95
C GLU A 14 0.05 -4.02 0.44
N GLU A 15 -0.09 -5.31 0.13
CA GLU A 15 -1.35 -5.94 -0.25
C GLU A 15 -2.13 -6.40 0.97
N TYR A 16 -3.41 -6.05 1.02
CA TYR A 16 -4.33 -6.39 2.11
C TYR A 16 -5.38 -7.37 1.63
N GLN A 17 -5.58 -8.44 2.39
CA GLN A 17 -6.66 -9.38 2.17
C GLN A 17 -7.93 -8.92 2.88
N ILE A 18 -9.04 -8.97 2.15
CA ILE A 18 -10.37 -8.64 2.67
C ILE A 18 -10.99 -9.91 3.20
N ILE A 19 -11.23 -9.95 4.50
CA ILE A 19 -11.75 -11.11 5.20
C ILE A 19 -13.10 -10.84 5.86
N ASP A 20 -13.89 -11.90 6.01
CA ASP A 20 -14.98 -11.93 6.99
C ASP A 20 -14.37 -11.96 8.41
N PRO A 21 -14.70 -11.02 9.31
CA PRO A 21 -14.07 -10.96 10.62
C PRO A 21 -14.45 -12.13 11.54
N THR A 22 -15.54 -12.85 11.24
CA THR A 22 -16.01 -14.00 12.03
C THR A 22 -15.43 -15.29 11.47
N THR A 23 -15.57 -15.53 10.16
CA THR A 23 -15.14 -16.81 9.55
C THR A 23 -13.69 -16.81 9.08
N ARG A 24 -13.09 -15.62 8.89
CA ARG A 24 -11.76 -15.40 8.29
C ARG A 24 -11.63 -15.81 6.82
N GLU A 25 -12.74 -16.08 6.16
CA GLU A 25 -12.75 -16.36 4.72
C GLU A 25 -12.57 -15.08 3.91
N LEU A 26 -11.95 -15.20 2.74
CA LEU A 26 -11.79 -14.09 1.80
C LEU A 26 -13.15 -13.65 1.26
N ARG A 27 -13.36 -12.34 1.15
CA ARG A 27 -14.58 -11.74 0.61
C ARG A 27 -14.28 -10.89 -0.62
N PRO A 28 -15.04 -11.03 -1.72
CA PRO A 28 -14.80 -10.29 -2.97
C PRO A 28 -15.38 -8.86 -2.90
N HIS A 29 -15.01 -8.09 -1.88
CA HIS A 29 -15.51 -6.73 -1.64
C HIS A 29 -14.46 -5.64 -1.92
N GLY A 30 -13.42 -5.96 -2.69
CA GLY A 30 -12.31 -5.06 -3.08
C GLY A 30 -12.78 -3.69 -3.51
N SER A 31 -13.66 -3.62 -4.51
CA SER A 31 -14.13 -2.34 -5.06
C SER A 31 -14.89 -1.48 -4.04
N GLN A 32 -15.65 -2.08 -3.13
CA GLN A 32 -16.40 -1.33 -2.11
C GLN A 32 -15.46 -0.75 -1.04
N ILE A 33 -14.50 -1.54 -0.58
CA ILE A 33 -13.52 -1.09 0.40
C ILE A 33 -12.58 -0.05 -0.22
N LEU A 34 -12.15 -0.27 -1.46
CA LEU A 34 -11.31 0.66 -2.21
C LEU A 34 -11.96 2.04 -2.32
N ALA A 35 -13.25 2.13 -2.67
CA ALA A 35 -13.94 3.40 -2.79
C ALA A 35 -13.87 4.23 -1.49
N ASN A 36 -14.12 3.59 -0.34
CA ASN A 36 -14.00 4.25 0.96
C ASN A 36 -12.54 4.61 1.29
N ALA A 37 -11.59 3.71 0.99
CA ALA A 37 -10.17 3.96 1.27
C ALA A 37 -9.63 5.12 0.43
N GLN A 38 -10.08 5.27 -0.82
CA GLN A 38 -9.68 6.36 -1.71
C GLN A 38 -10.14 7.73 -1.20
N GLU A 39 -11.24 7.82 -0.45
CA GLU A 39 -11.64 9.08 0.19
C GLU A 39 -10.60 9.55 1.22
N MET A 40 -9.88 8.62 1.86
CA MET A 40 -8.88 8.91 2.88
C MET A 40 -7.44 8.98 2.35
N LEU A 41 -7.12 8.10 1.40
CA LEU A 41 -5.74 7.86 0.94
C LEU A 41 -5.51 8.31 -0.51
N GLY A 42 -6.56 8.67 -1.25
CA GLY A 42 -6.44 9.05 -2.66
C GLY A 42 -5.79 7.96 -3.50
N ASP A 43 -4.84 8.34 -4.34
CA ASP A 43 -4.16 7.42 -5.28
C ASP A 43 -3.12 6.50 -4.63
N THR A 44 -2.84 6.63 -3.31
CA THR A 44 -1.92 5.71 -2.63
C THR A 44 -2.56 4.37 -2.28
N VAL A 45 -3.85 4.16 -2.58
CA VAL A 45 -4.56 2.89 -2.49
C VAL A 45 -5.13 2.52 -3.85
N GLN A 46 -4.94 1.27 -4.27
CA GLN A 46 -5.27 0.79 -5.61
C GLN A 46 -5.98 -0.57 -5.56
N PRO A 47 -6.75 -0.93 -6.62
CA PRO A 47 -7.29 -2.27 -6.76
C PRO A 47 -6.16 -3.27 -7.08
N GLU A 48 -6.30 -4.49 -6.58
CA GLU A 48 -5.38 -5.59 -6.89
C GLU A 48 -6.04 -6.63 -7.82
N VAL A 49 -5.27 -7.58 -8.36
CA VAL A 49 -5.74 -8.64 -9.26
C VAL A 49 -6.92 -9.42 -8.69
N TYR A 50 -6.91 -9.71 -7.38
CA TYR A 50 -7.98 -10.44 -6.73
C TYR A 50 -9.03 -9.50 -6.15
N LEU A 51 -10.31 -9.78 -6.42
CA LEU A 51 -11.44 -9.01 -5.86
C LEU A 51 -11.51 -9.03 -4.33
N SER A 52 -10.76 -9.92 -3.68
CA SER A 52 -10.62 -9.98 -2.22
C SER A 52 -9.37 -9.28 -1.70
N GLN A 53 -8.76 -8.41 -2.51
CA GLN A 53 -7.56 -7.68 -2.16
C GLN A 53 -7.66 -6.21 -2.59
N ILE A 54 -6.89 -5.39 -1.89
CA ILE A 54 -6.50 -4.02 -2.27
C ILE A 54 -5.02 -3.85 -1.91
N GLU A 55 -4.36 -2.86 -2.46
CA GLU A 55 -2.99 -2.54 -2.10
C GLU A 55 -2.82 -1.06 -1.74
N ILE A 56 -1.81 -0.76 -0.93
CA ILE A 56 -1.29 0.61 -0.78
C ILE A 56 0.14 0.67 -1.28
N ALA A 57 0.55 1.83 -1.78
CA ALA A 57 1.92 2.08 -2.22
C ALA A 57 2.51 3.31 -1.53
N THR A 58 3.76 3.21 -1.05
CA THR A 58 4.51 4.37 -0.58
C THR A 58 4.93 5.24 -1.76
N LYS A 59 5.16 6.54 -1.50
CA LYS A 59 5.96 7.36 -2.40
C LYS A 59 7.40 6.82 -2.49
N VAL A 60 8.16 7.30 -3.47
CA VAL A 60 9.60 7.06 -3.56
C VAL A 60 10.30 7.60 -2.31
N CYS A 61 11.05 6.74 -1.64
CA CYS A 61 11.80 7.02 -0.41
C CYS A 61 13.31 6.88 -0.66
N HIS A 62 14.11 7.60 0.11
CA HIS A 62 15.58 7.56 0.06
C HIS A 62 16.20 6.84 1.27
N THR A 63 15.41 6.59 2.32
CA THR A 63 15.86 5.86 3.51
C THR A 63 14.79 4.90 4.04
N LEU A 64 15.21 3.90 4.81
CA LEU A 64 14.27 2.99 5.50
C LEU A 64 13.43 3.71 6.56
N ALA A 65 13.93 4.80 7.13
CA ALA A 65 13.17 5.62 8.07
C ALA A 65 11.99 6.32 7.39
N GLU A 66 12.19 6.82 6.17
CA GLU A 66 11.11 7.38 5.34
C GLU A 66 10.08 6.32 4.98
N VAL A 67 10.52 5.13 4.54
CA VAL A 67 9.61 4.00 4.26
C VAL A 67 8.74 3.70 5.49
N ARG A 68 9.36 3.57 6.68
CA ARG A 68 8.62 3.29 7.92
C ARG A 68 7.62 4.40 8.25
N SER A 69 8.00 5.67 8.06
CA SER A 69 7.12 6.81 8.30
C SER A 69 5.94 6.82 7.35
N GLU A 70 6.15 6.55 6.07
CA GLU A 70 5.08 6.48 5.07
C GLU A 70 4.14 5.31 5.32
N LEU A 71 4.65 4.12 5.60
CA LEU A 71 3.82 2.96 5.93
C LEU A 71 2.98 3.22 7.20
N SER A 72 3.55 3.87 8.22
CA SER A 72 2.81 4.22 9.43
C SER A 72 1.69 5.22 9.11
N ARG A 73 1.96 6.23 8.29
CA ARG A 73 0.96 7.22 7.85
C ARG A 73 -0.18 6.58 7.06
N LEU A 74 0.12 5.66 6.14
CA LEU A 74 -0.88 5.02 5.30
C LEU A 74 -1.80 4.06 6.07
N ARG A 75 -1.32 3.50 7.19
CA ARG A 75 -2.10 2.60 8.05
C ARG A 75 -3.05 3.32 9.03
N GLY A 76 -2.82 4.61 9.27
CA GLY A 76 -3.54 5.41 10.28
C GLY A 76 -2.83 5.42 11.63
#